data_AF-A0A661YAZ7-F1
#
_entry.id   AF-A0A661YAZ7-F1
#
_cell.length_a   1.000
_cell.length_b   1.000
_cell.length_c   1.000
_cell.angle_alpha   90.00
_cell.angle_beta   90.00
_cell.angle_gamma   90.00
#
_symmetry.space_group_name_H-M   'P 1'
#
loop_
_entity.id
_entity.type
_entity.pdbx_description
1 polymer ?
#
loop_
_entity_poly.entity_id
_entity_poly.type
_entity_poly.pdbx_seq_one_letter_code
_entity_poly.pdbx_strand_id
1 'polypeptide(L)'
;KYEGITCYGRNLTTYAENYATNTSRIHLTWLIESYKLLSPEHEFFTSYFDKLAGTDKLRKQIEEGMTEGEIRKSWESDLKTFKNIRKKYLLY
;
A
#
# COMPACT_ATOMS: atom_id res chain seq x y z
N LYS A 1 7.95 16.38 -10.59
CA LYS A 1 7.61 15.60 -11.80
C LYS A 1 6.55 16.29 -12.67
N TYR A 2 5.49 16.87 -12.07
CA TYR A 2 4.37 17.47 -12.83
C TYR A 2 4.19 18.97 -12.51
N GLU A 3 5.29 19.71 -12.38
CA GLU A 3 5.22 21.15 -12.11
C GLU A 3 4.59 21.89 -13.30
N GLY A 4 3.61 22.76 -13.04
CA GLY A 4 2.86 23.47 -14.08
C GLY A 4 1.84 22.63 -14.86
N ILE A 5 1.66 21.35 -14.52
CA ILE A 5 0.72 20.44 -15.20
C ILE A 5 -0.50 20.21 -14.30
N THR A 6 -1.69 20.34 -14.87
CA THR A 6 -2.95 19.98 -14.17
C THR A 6 -2.99 18.48 -13.93
N CYS A 7 -3.13 18.08 -12.66
CA CYS A 7 -3.25 16.69 -12.24
C CYS A 7 -4.64 16.40 -11.69
N TYR A 8 -5.11 15.18 -11.91
CA TYR A 8 -6.37 14.67 -11.37
C TYR A 8 -6.08 13.58 -10.34
N GLY A 9 -6.92 13.50 -9.30
CA GLY A 9 -6.73 12.53 -8.24
C GLY A 9 -7.78 12.65 -7.14
N ARG A 10 -7.56 11.92 -6.05
CA ARG A 10 -8.44 11.91 -4.88
C ARG A 10 -7.90 12.81 -3.79
N ASN A 11 -8.76 13.68 -3.25
CA ASN A 11 -8.42 14.48 -2.08
C ASN A 11 -8.55 13.61 -0.81
N LEU A 12 -7.45 13.45 -0.08
CA LEU A 12 -7.38 12.66 1.15
C LEU A 12 -7.25 13.53 2.42
N THR A 13 -7.41 14.86 2.32
CA THR A 13 -7.23 15.79 3.44
C THR A 13 -8.14 15.46 4.61
N THR A 14 -9.45 15.27 4.38
CA THR A 14 -10.40 14.92 5.45
C THR A 14 -10.08 13.56 6.08
N TYR A 15 -9.60 12.60 5.29
CA TYR A 15 -9.16 11.33 5.85
C TYR A 15 -7.93 11.54 6.76
N ALA A 16 -6.95 12.35 6.34
CA ALA A 16 -5.76 12.65 7.12
C ALA A 16 -6.07 13.43 8.41
N GLU A 17 -7.03 14.35 8.38
CA GLU A 17 -7.50 15.09 9.56
C GLU A 17 -8.10 14.16 10.63
N ASN A 18 -8.67 13.03 10.21
CA ASN A 18 -9.30 12.04 11.11
C ASN A 18 -8.38 10.84 11.44
N TYR A 19 -7.05 11.03 11.41
CA TYR A 19 -6.06 9.95 11.59
C TYR A 19 -6.25 9.12 12.87
N ALA A 20 -6.73 9.73 13.96
CA ALA A 20 -6.93 9.05 15.24
C ALA A 20 -8.01 7.95 15.18
N THR A 21 -9.02 8.12 14.31
CA THR A 21 -10.12 7.16 14.12
C THR A 21 -9.87 6.20 12.95
N ASN A 22 -8.82 6.46 12.17
CA ASN A 22 -8.50 5.65 11.01
C ASN A 22 -7.92 4.30 11.40
N THR A 23 -8.13 3.31 10.54
CA THR A 23 -7.54 2.00 10.75
C THR A 23 -6.02 2.09 10.71
N SER A 24 -5.34 1.51 11.71
CA SER A 24 -3.87 1.50 11.78
C SER A 24 -3.25 0.48 10.82
N ARG A 25 -3.45 0.69 9.52
CA ARG A 25 -3.02 -0.21 8.43
C ARG A 25 -2.63 0.61 7.21
N ILE A 26 -1.74 0.07 6.39
CA ILE A 26 -1.44 0.65 5.06
C ILE A 26 -2.70 0.58 4.21
N HIS A 27 -3.17 1.69 3.64
CA HIS A 27 -4.35 1.74 2.77
C HIS A 27 -4.01 1.28 1.35
N LEU A 28 -4.25 0.01 1.04
CA LEU A 28 -3.91 -0.55 -0.28
C LEU A 28 -4.90 -0.14 -1.35
N THR A 29 -6.14 0.19 -0.97
CA THR A 29 -7.18 0.62 -1.91
C THR A 29 -6.75 1.78 -2.79
N TRP A 30 -6.11 2.81 -2.23
CA TRP A 30 -5.64 3.94 -3.04
C TRP A 30 -4.57 3.53 -4.05
N LEU A 31 -3.67 2.63 -3.66
CA LEU A 31 -2.62 2.12 -4.55
C LEU A 31 -3.23 1.27 -5.67
N ILE A 32 -4.16 0.37 -5.34
CA ILE A 32 -4.84 -0.51 -6.29
C ILE A 32 -5.71 0.31 -7.26
N GLU A 33 -6.50 1.26 -6.75
CA GLU A 33 -7.34 2.15 -7.57
C GLU A 33 -6.49 3.01 -8.51
N SER A 34 -5.38 3.57 -8.01
CA SER A 34 -4.46 4.35 -8.84
C SER A 34 -3.78 3.50 -9.90
N TYR A 35 -3.37 2.27 -9.57
CA TYR A 35 -2.82 1.32 -10.54
C TYR A 35 -3.84 1.04 -11.66
N LYS A 36 -5.07 0.65 -11.29
CA LYS A 36 -6.13 0.35 -12.26
C LYS A 36 -6.44 1.53 -13.19
N LEU A 37 -6.39 2.76 -12.68
CA LEU A 37 -6.67 3.96 -13.46
C LEU A 37 -5.52 4.33 -14.41
N LEU A 38 -4.28 4.15 -13.98
CA LEU A 38 -3.11 4.75 -14.66
C LEU A 38 -2.23 3.73 -15.41
N SER A 39 -2.28 2.45 -15.05
CA SER A 39 -1.42 1.42 -15.67
C SER A 39 -1.63 1.19 -17.17
N PRO A 40 -2.82 1.44 -17.78
CA PRO A 40 -2.98 1.28 -19.22
C PRO A 40 -2.13 2.27 -20.04
N GLU A 41 -1.83 3.44 -19.49
CA GLU A 41 -1.17 4.55 -20.21
C GLU A 41 0.23 4.85 -19.68
N HIS A 42 0.60 4.29 -18.52
CA HIS A 42 1.83 4.63 -17.82
C HIS A 42 2.50 3.42 -17.18
N GLU A 43 3.84 3.42 -17.18
CA GLU A 43 4.61 2.58 -16.28
C GLU A 43 4.34 3.02 -14.83
N PHE A 44 3.52 2.25 -14.13
CA PHE A 44 3.04 2.61 -12.80
C PHE A 44 4.07 2.30 -11.71
N PHE A 45 4.66 1.11 -11.74
CA PHE A 45 5.66 0.69 -10.77
C PHE A 45 7.06 0.96 -11.30
N THR A 46 7.84 1.75 -10.54
CA THR A 46 9.27 1.94 -10.84
C THR A 46 10.09 0.76 -10.32
N SER A 47 11.29 0.57 -10.85
CA SER A 47 12.26 -0.43 -10.35
C SER A 47 12.64 -0.25 -8.87
N TYR A 48 12.33 0.90 -8.26
CA TYR A 48 12.56 1.16 -6.85
C TYR A 48 11.38 0.74 -5.95
N PHE A 49 10.22 0.43 -6.52
CA PHE A 49 9.03 0.06 -5.75
C PHE A 49 9.26 -1.19 -4.90
N ASP A 50 9.82 -2.25 -5.49
CA ASP A 50 10.09 -3.52 -4.80
C ASP A 50 11.07 -3.33 -3.62
N LYS A 51 11.95 -2.32 -3.70
CA LYS A 51 12.87 -1.96 -2.60
C LYS A 51 12.12 -1.30 -1.44
N LEU A 52 11.15 -0.42 -1.72
CA LEU A 52 10.31 0.20 -0.69
C LEU A 52 9.34 -0.81 -0.06
N ALA A 53 8.78 -1.71 -0.87
CA ALA A 53 7.91 -2.78 -0.40
C ALA A 53 8.67 -3.91 0.34
N GLY A 54 9.99 -3.98 0.16
CA GLY A 54 10.85 -5.02 0.73
C GLY A 54 10.80 -6.36 0.01
N THR A 55 10.02 -6.46 -1.09
CA THR A 55 9.83 -7.65 -1.92
C THR A 55 9.06 -7.26 -3.20
N ASP A 56 9.13 -8.10 -4.23
CA ASP A 56 8.32 -7.98 -5.46
C ASP A 56 6.87 -8.48 -5.29
N LYS A 57 6.56 -9.14 -4.16
CA LYS A 57 5.25 -9.75 -3.92
C LYS A 57 4.10 -8.76 -4.03
N LEU A 58 4.17 -7.60 -3.37
CA LEU A 58 3.07 -6.63 -3.38
C LEU A 58 2.78 -6.14 -4.80
N ARG A 59 3.83 -5.85 -5.59
CA ARG A 59 3.68 -5.44 -6.98
C ARG A 59 2.96 -6.52 -7.79
N LYS A 60 3.46 -7.75 -7.73
CA LYS A 60 2.88 -8.91 -8.43
C LYS A 60 1.42 -9.14 -8.05
N GLN A 61 1.08 -9.04 -6.77
CA GLN A 61 -0.30 -9.22 -6.31
C GLN A 61 -1.25 -8.16 -6.87
N ILE A 62 -0.79 -6.91 -6.99
CA ILE A 62 -1.59 -5.83 -7.60
C ILE A 62 -1.72 -6.06 -9.11
N GLU A 63 -0.64 -6.46 -9.78
CA GLU A 63 -0.61 -6.79 -11.21
C GLU A 63 -1.55 -7.97 -11.54
N GLU A 64 -1.62 -8.97 -10.65
CA GLU A 64 -2.53 -10.13 -10.71
C GLU A 64 -4.00 -9.77 -10.40
N GLY A 65 -4.27 -8.52 -10.03
CA GLY A 65 -5.63 -8.03 -9.77
C GLY A 65 -6.20 -8.41 -8.41
N MET A 66 -5.36 -8.85 -7.46
CA MET A 66 -5.80 -9.21 -6.11
C MET A 66 -6.44 -8.02 -5.39
N THR A 67 -7.46 -8.29 -4.59
CA THR A 67 -8.11 -7.32 -3.72
C THR A 67 -7.26 -7.01 -2.48
N GLU A 68 -7.52 -5.87 -1.84
CA GLU A 68 -6.87 -5.51 -0.58
C GLU A 68 -7.03 -6.61 0.50
N GLY A 69 -8.20 -7.25 0.55
CA GLY A 69 -8.47 -8.34 1.49
C GLY A 69 -7.57 -9.55 1.26
N GLU A 70 -7.40 -9.97 -0.01
CA GLU A 70 -6.56 -11.11 -0.37
C GLU A 70 -5.07 -10.81 -0.12
N ILE A 71 -4.61 -9.61 -0.48
CA ILE A 71 -3.24 -9.17 -0.21
C ILE A 71 -2.97 -9.19 1.30
N ARG A 72 -3.87 -8.62 2.11
CA ARG A 72 -3.72 -8.64 3.57
C ARG A 72 -3.71 -10.05 4.14
N LYS A 73 -4.60 -10.91 3.66
CA LYS A 73 -4.65 -12.32 4.07
C LYS A 73 -3.33 -13.02 3.80
N SER A 74 -2.67 -12.72 2.68
CA SER A 74 -1.35 -13.29 2.36
C SER A 74 -0.26 -12.90 3.36
N TRP A 75 -0.41 -11.77 4.07
CA TRP A 75 0.57 -11.28 5.04
C TRP A 75 0.31 -11.77 6.47
N GLU A 76 -0.85 -12.34 6.76
CA GLU A 76 -1.27 -12.65 8.13
C GLU A 76 -0.31 -13.62 8.85
N SER A 77 0.20 -14.62 8.13
CA SER A 77 1.14 -15.60 8.68
C SER A 77 2.46 -14.94 9.13
N ASP A 78 3.06 -14.12 8.26
CA ASP A 78 4.33 -13.44 8.54
C ASP A 78 4.15 -12.37 9.63
N LEU A 79 3.02 -11.66 9.62
CA LEU A 79 2.66 -10.70 10.67
C LEU A 79 2.47 -11.37 12.02
N LYS A 80 1.87 -12.57 12.08
CA LYS A 80 1.73 -13.34 13.32
C LYS A 80 3.10 -13.77 13.85
N THR A 81 3.98 -14.23 12.97
CA THR A 81 5.37 -14.59 13.31
C THR A 81 6.13 -13.38 13.85
N PHE A 82 6.08 -12.24 13.15
CA PHE A 82 6.73 -11.01 13.58
C PHE A 82 6.20 -10.50 14.91
N LYS A 83 4.87 -10.52 15.13
CA LYS A 83 4.28 -10.12 16.42
C LYS A 83 4.79 -10.98 17.57
N ASN A 84 5.02 -12.27 17.37
CA ASN A 84 5.59 -13.15 18.40
C ASN A 84 7.06 -12.80 18.70
N ILE A 85 7.86 -12.48 17.68
CA ILE A 85 9.24 -12.04 17.86
C ILE A 85 9.29 -10.69 18.59
N ARG A 86 8.47 -9.73 18.14
CA ARG A 86 8.41 -8.36 18.67
C ARG A 86 8.13 -8.33 20.18
N LYS A 87 7.31 -9.25 20.71
CA LYS A 87 6.96 -9.32 22.15
C LYS A 87 8.19 -9.36 23.07
N LYS A 88 9.29 -9.97 22.65
CA LYS A 88 10.52 -10.08 23.45
C LYS A 88 11.20 -8.73 23.71
N TYR A 89 10.87 -7.72 22.91
CA TYR A 89 11.55 -6.43 22.87
C TYR A 89 10.61 -5.25 23.11
N LEU A 90 9.34 -5.51 23.48
CA LEU A 90 8.39 -4.45 23.81
C LEU A 90 8.72 -3.86 25.19
N LEU A 91 8.84 -2.53 25.25
CA LEU A 91 8.91 -1.78 26.49
C LEU A 91 7.55 -1.18 26.90
N TYR A 92 6.59 -1.14 25.95
CA TYR A 92 5.21 -0.68 26.09
C TYR A 92 4.30 -1.38 25.08
#